data_AF-A0A543FN26-F1
#
_entry.id   AF-A0A543FN26-F1
#
_cell.length_a   1.000
_cell.length_b   1.000
_cell.length_c   1.000
_cell.angle_alpha   90.00
_cell.angle_beta   90.00
_cell.angle_gamma   90.00
#
_symmetry.space_group_name_H-M   'P 1'
#
loop_
_entity.id
_entity.type
_entity.pdbx_description
1 polymer ?
#
loop_
_entity_poly.entity_id
_entity_poly.type
_entity_poly.pdbx_seq_one_letter_code
_entity_poly.pdbx_strand_id
1 'polypeptide(L)'
;MSDDALRDAARWCAQLAEVLGDVGRRVAVLGEQVARDWPDVRGREWAERTSLLGALLGREATAAAEQSDAYARQAADAVVPPLPAGGGGGRRTGMRLGGTDAQRVDDERGMRIAELDPPRPG
;
A
#
# COMPACT_ATOMS: atom_id res chain seq x y z
N MET A 1 -0.03 -12.02 -12.41
CA MET A 1 -1.35 -11.49 -12.79
C MET A 1 -1.20 -10.73 -14.09
N SER A 2 -2.18 -10.79 -14.99
CA SER A 2 -2.20 -9.94 -16.18
C SER A 2 -2.43 -8.48 -15.77
N ASP A 3 -1.95 -7.56 -16.59
CA ASP A 3 -2.14 -6.11 -16.43
C ASP A 3 -3.63 -5.73 -16.34
N ASP A 4 -4.48 -6.35 -17.16
CA ASP A 4 -5.94 -6.18 -17.09
C ASP A 4 -6.53 -6.61 -15.75
N ALA A 5 -6.01 -7.69 -15.15
CA ALA A 5 -6.46 -8.13 -13.83
C ALA A 5 -6.07 -7.14 -12.71
N LEU A 6 -4.91 -6.46 -12.83
CA LEU A 6 -4.51 -5.41 -11.89
C LEU A 6 -5.40 -4.16 -12.03
N ARG A 7 -5.77 -3.77 -13.25
CA ARG A 7 -6.69 -2.65 -13.50
C ARG A 7 -8.09 -2.93 -12.95
N ASP A 8 -8.59 -4.14 -13.17
CA ASP A 8 -9.90 -4.54 -12.64
C ASP A 8 -9.90 -4.61 -11.11
N ALA A 9 -8.83 -5.13 -10.50
CA ALA A 9 -8.65 -5.10 -9.05
C ALA A 9 -8.61 -3.66 -8.50
N ALA A 10 -7.87 -2.76 -9.15
CA ALA A 10 -7.82 -1.34 -8.77
C ALA A 10 -9.22 -0.71 -8.81
N ARG A 11 -9.96 -0.90 -9.90
CA ARG A 11 -11.32 -0.37 -10.06
C ARG A 11 -12.27 -0.91 -8.99
N TRP A 12 -12.18 -2.21 -8.70
CA TRP A 12 -13.00 -2.85 -7.67
C TRP A 12 -12.70 -2.28 -6.27
N CYS A 13 -11.42 -2.13 -5.93
CA CYS A 13 -10.99 -1.54 -4.65
C CYS A 13 -11.44 -0.08 -4.52
N ALA A 14 -11.34 0.72 -5.58
CA ALA A 14 -11.82 2.10 -5.59
C ALA A 14 -13.33 2.17 -5.33
N GLN A 15 -14.12 1.33 -6.01
CA GLN A 15 -15.56 1.28 -5.81
C GLN A 15 -15.93 0.83 -4.40
N LEU A 16 -15.21 -0.13 -3.84
CA LEU A 16 -15.40 -0.55 -2.45
C LEU A 16 -15.10 0.60 -1.48
N ALA A 17 -14.01 1.35 -1.70
CA ALA A 17 -13.65 2.50 -0.88
C ALA A 17 -14.77 3.57 -0.89
N GLU A 18 -15.33 3.86 -2.07
CA GLU A 18 -16.45 4.80 -2.20
C GLU A 18 -17.69 4.33 -1.42
N VAL A 19 -18.08 3.07 -1.57
CA VAL A 19 -19.25 2.49 -0.87
C VAL A 19 -19.04 2.51 0.64
N LEU A 20 -17.89 2.05 1.13
CA LEU A 20 -17.58 2.04 2.56
C LEU A 20 -17.55 3.46 3.13
N GLY A 21 -16.93 4.40 2.41
CA GLY A 21 -16.88 5.81 2.82
C GLY A 21 -18.26 6.44 2.87
N ASP A 22 -19.13 6.15 1.90
CA ASP A 22 -20.50 6.66 1.89
C ASP A 22 -21.36 6.08 3.01
N VAL A 23 -21.33 4.77 3.20
CA VAL A 23 -22.03 4.11 4.31
C VAL A 23 -21.51 4.63 5.64
N GLY A 24 -20.19 4.76 5.81
CA GLY A 24 -19.58 5.30 7.02
C GLY A 24 -20.07 6.71 7.38
N ARG A 25 -20.16 7.62 6.38
CA ARG A 25 -20.73 8.96 6.58
C ARG A 25 -22.20 8.93 6.95
N ARG A 26 -23.02 8.11 6.28
CA ARG A 26 -24.46 7.99 6.59
C ARG A 26 -24.69 7.45 7.99
N VAL A 27 -23.89 6.47 8.41
CA VAL A 27 -23.90 5.91 9.76
C VAL A 27 -23.55 6.99 10.79
N ALA A 28 -22.49 7.78 10.57
CA ALA A 28 -22.14 8.88 11.48
C ALA A 28 -23.28 9.90 11.64
N VAL A 29 -23.89 10.33 10.52
CA VAL A 29 -25.05 11.24 10.53
C VAL A 29 -26.25 10.63 11.29
N LEU A 30 -26.51 9.33 11.13
CA LEU A 30 -27.55 8.65 11.90
C LEU A 30 -27.24 8.64 13.40
N GLY A 31 -25.98 8.45 13.79
CA GLY A 31 -25.55 8.53 15.19
C GLY A 31 -25.83 9.90 15.81
N GLU A 32 -25.56 10.98 15.07
CA GLU A 32 -25.87 12.36 15.50
C GLU A 32 -27.37 12.62 15.60
N GLN A 33 -28.18 12.04 14.70
CA GLN A 33 -29.64 12.13 14.77
C GLN A 33 -30.18 11.41 16.00
N VAL A 34 -29.72 10.18 16.26
CA VAL A 34 -30.09 9.42 17.46
C VAL A 34 -29.76 10.17 18.74
N ALA A 35 -28.58 10.80 18.83
CA ALA A 35 -28.20 11.61 19.98
C ALA A 35 -29.13 12.81 20.22
N ARG A 36 -29.66 13.41 19.15
CA ARG A 36 -30.61 14.52 19.21
C ARG A 36 -32.01 14.06 19.60
N ASP A 37 -32.49 12.99 18.99
CA ASP A 37 -33.87 12.52 19.13
C ASP A 37 -34.08 11.75 20.44
N TRP A 38 -33.05 11.08 20.95
CA TRP A 38 -33.04 10.37 22.22
C TRP A 38 -31.88 10.83 23.11
N PRO A 39 -32.05 11.91 23.89
CA PRO A 39 -30.99 12.46 24.73
C PRO A 39 -30.73 11.66 26.02
N ASP A 40 -31.38 10.51 26.19
CA ASP A 40 -31.21 9.64 27.35
C ASP A 40 -29.91 8.82 27.29
N VAL A 41 -29.65 8.02 28.33
CA VAL A 41 -28.45 7.18 28.40
C VAL A 41 -28.39 6.21 27.23
N ARG A 42 -29.52 5.63 26.82
CA ARG A 42 -29.59 4.64 25.76
C ARG A 42 -29.30 5.24 24.38
N GLY A 43 -29.84 6.42 24.10
CA GLY A 43 -29.57 7.14 22.86
C GLY A 43 -28.12 7.57 22.76
N ARG A 44 -27.49 7.99 23.86
CA ARG A 44 -26.04 8.27 23.89
C ARG A 44 -25.20 7.03 23.58
N GLU A 45 -25.50 5.89 24.19
CA GLU A 45 -24.80 4.63 23.88
C GLU A 45 -24.94 4.24 22.40
N TRP A 46 -26.14 4.38 21.84
CA TRP A 46 -26.37 4.12 20.42
C TRP A 46 -25.59 5.08 19.52
N ALA A 47 -25.62 6.37 19.81
CA ALA A 47 -24.87 7.37 19.07
C ALA A 47 -23.36 7.09 19.09
N GLU A 48 -22.81 6.67 20.23
CA GLU A 48 -21.41 6.30 20.37
C GLU A 48 -21.07 5.04 19.55
N ARG A 49 -21.85 3.96 19.67
CA ARG A 49 -21.66 2.73 18.89
C ARG A 49 -21.73 2.99 17.38
N THR A 50 -22.71 3.79 16.95
CA THR A 50 -22.89 4.15 15.54
C THR A 50 -21.73 5.04 15.06
N SER A 51 -21.27 6.00 15.86
CA SER A 51 -20.09 6.83 15.53
C SER A 51 -18.82 5.98 15.38
N LEU A 52 -18.61 5.01 16.27
CA LEU A 52 -17.49 4.07 16.18
C LEU A 52 -17.57 3.23 14.90
N LEU A 53 -18.74 2.71 14.56
CA LEU A 53 -18.94 1.97 13.31
C LEU A 53 -18.63 2.82 12.08
N GLY A 54 -19.11 4.08 12.05
CA GLY A 54 -18.80 5.03 10.98
C GLY A 54 -17.30 5.27 10.83
N ALA A 55 -16.57 5.42 11.95
CA ALA A 55 -15.12 5.58 11.95
C ALA A 55 -14.38 4.32 11.46
N LEU A 56 -14.85 3.12 11.81
CA LEU A 56 -14.27 1.87 11.33
C LEU A 56 -14.47 1.73 9.81
N LEU A 57 -15.69 1.97 9.31
CA LEU A 57 -15.96 1.96 7.88
C LEU A 57 -15.12 2.99 7.11
N GLY A 58 -14.89 4.17 7.70
CA GLY A 58 -14.00 5.19 7.15
C GLY A 58 -12.55 4.71 7.04
N ARG A 59 -12.03 3.98 8.05
CA ARG A 59 -10.69 3.39 7.99
C ARG A 59 -10.58 2.32 6.91
N GLU A 60 -11.57 1.43 6.81
CA GLU A 60 -11.60 0.39 5.77
C GLU A 60 -11.72 1.01 4.37
N ALA A 61 -12.47 2.11 4.23
CA ALA A 61 -12.53 2.87 2.98
C ALA A 61 -11.15 3.41 2.58
N THR A 62 -10.41 4.01 3.52
CA THR A 62 -9.04 4.48 3.26
C THR A 62 -8.12 3.33 2.86
N ALA A 63 -8.16 2.20 3.56
CA ALA A 63 -7.35 1.03 3.24
C ALA A 63 -7.67 0.48 1.83
N ALA A 64 -8.95 0.43 1.46
CA ALA A 64 -9.36 0.05 0.11
C ALA A 64 -8.87 1.02 -0.97
N ALA A 65 -8.87 2.33 -0.69
CA ALA A 65 -8.33 3.34 -1.60
C ALA A 65 -6.80 3.20 -1.78
N GLU A 66 -6.06 3.01 -0.69
CA GLU A 66 -4.61 2.77 -0.74
C GLU A 66 -4.27 1.51 -1.55
N GLN A 67 -5.08 0.46 -1.41
CA GLN A 67 -4.93 -0.78 -2.16
C GLN A 67 -5.24 -0.58 -3.66
N SER A 68 -6.26 0.20 -3.99
CA SER A 68 -6.55 0.61 -5.38
C SER A 68 -5.35 1.33 -6.00
N ASP A 69 -4.78 2.31 -5.29
CA ASP A 69 -3.62 3.07 -5.76
C ASP A 69 -2.37 2.18 -5.92
N ALA A 70 -2.21 1.17 -5.07
CA ALA A 70 -1.14 0.18 -5.21
C ALA A 70 -1.31 -0.65 -6.49
N TYR A 71 -2.52 -1.17 -6.76
CA TYR A 71 -2.79 -1.93 -7.98
C TYR A 71 -2.68 -1.09 -9.25
N ALA A 72 -3.14 0.17 -9.22
CA ALA A 72 -3.02 1.08 -10.36
C ALA A 72 -1.55 1.37 -10.71
N ARG A 73 -0.69 1.57 -9.71
CA ARG A 73 0.76 1.74 -9.91
C ARG A 73 1.40 0.49 -10.50
N GLN A 74 1.09 -0.69 -9.97
CA GLN A 74 1.61 -1.95 -10.50
C GLN A 74 1.19 -2.20 -11.97
N ALA A 75 -0.06 -1.86 -12.32
CA ALA A 75 -0.53 -1.95 -13.70
C ALA A 75 0.23 -0.98 -14.63
N ALA A 76 0.49 0.25 -14.18
CA ALA A 76 1.25 1.24 -14.96
C ALA A 76 2.70 0.80 -15.20
N ASP A 77 3.35 0.24 -14.18
CA ASP A 77 4.74 -0.22 -14.27
C ASP A 77 4.89 -1.43 -15.21
N ALA A 78 3.86 -2.27 -15.34
CA ALA A 78 3.86 -3.43 -16.24
C ALA A 78 3.80 -3.05 -17.74
N VAL A 79 3.34 -1.83 -18.06
CA VAL A 79 3.18 -1.35 -19.46
C VAL A 79 4.47 -0.78 -20.02
N VAL A 80 5.47 -0.44 -19.19
CA VAL A 80 6.74 0.11 -19.68
C VAL A 80 7.62 -1.04 -20.18
N PRO A 81 7.82 -1.22 -21.51
CA PRO A 81 8.79 -2.19 -21.99
C PRO A 81 10.20 -1.77 -21.54
N PRO A 82 11.10 -2.71 -21.21
CA PRO A 82 12.51 -2.38 -21.09
C PRO A 82 12.95 -1.81 -22.45
N LEU A 83 13.34 -0.53 -22.46
CA LEU A 83 14.01 0.07 -23.60
C LEU A 83 15.11 -0.89 -24.05
N PRO A 84 15.17 -1.29 -25.33
CA PRO A 84 16.28 -2.11 -25.79
C PRO A 84 17.56 -1.32 -25.52
N ALA A 85 18.51 -1.96 -24.85
CA ALA A 85 19.88 -1.47 -24.72
C ALA A 85 20.54 -1.49 -26.11
N GLY A 86 20.13 -0.56 -26.97
CA GLY A 86 20.76 -0.26 -28.24
C GLY A 86 21.96 0.63 -27.98
N GLY A 87 23.16 0.07 -28.12
CA GLY A 87 24.41 0.81 -28.04
C GLY A 87 24.49 1.93 -29.08
N GLY A 88 25.07 3.07 -28.67
CA GLY A 88 25.36 4.18 -29.56
C GLY A 88 25.85 5.39 -28.77
N GLY A 89 27.17 5.63 -28.81
CA GLY A 89 27.84 6.68 -28.04
C GLY A 89 27.32 8.10 -28.30
N GLY A 90 27.03 8.82 -27.22
CA GLY A 90 26.78 10.26 -27.20
C GLY A 90 27.28 10.83 -25.88
N ARG A 91 28.27 11.72 -25.96
CA ARG A 91 28.97 12.32 -24.81
C ARG A 91 28.14 13.45 -24.16
N ARG A 92 28.12 13.41 -22.81
CA ARG A 92 27.91 14.51 -21.81
C ARG A 92 26.45 15.02 -21.65
N THR A 93 25.90 15.25 -20.46
CA THR A 93 26.48 15.77 -19.21
C THR A 93 25.64 15.36 -17.99
N GLY A 94 26.24 14.76 -16.96
CA GLY A 94 25.59 14.44 -15.68
C GLY A 94 26.46 13.51 -14.83
N MET A 95 26.71 13.88 -13.57
CA MET A 95 27.56 13.15 -12.64
C MET A 95 26.97 11.75 -12.37
N ARG A 96 27.70 10.68 -12.69
CA ARG A 96 27.23 9.31 -12.42
C ARG A 96 27.62 8.91 -11.00
N LEU A 97 26.61 8.79 -10.14
CA LEU A 97 26.72 8.04 -8.89
C LEU A 97 26.92 6.55 -9.26
N GLY A 98 27.88 5.89 -8.60
CA GLY A 98 28.29 4.52 -8.92
C GLY A 98 27.10 3.56 -8.87
N GLY A 99 26.86 2.86 -9.98
CA GLY A 99 25.80 1.87 -10.08
C GLY A 99 26.04 0.70 -9.13
N THR A 100 24.98 0.18 -8.53
CA THR A 100 24.97 -1.09 -7.82
C THR A 100 24.86 -2.25 -8.82
N ASP A 101 25.79 -2.31 -9.78
CA ASP A 101 25.99 -3.54 -10.54
C ASP A 101 26.67 -4.53 -9.59
N ALA A 102 25.86 -5.25 -8.81
CA ALA A 102 26.30 -6.39 -8.05
C ALA A 102 26.64 -7.52 -9.03
N GLN A 103 27.86 -7.47 -9.57
CA GLN A 103 28.45 -8.61 -10.26
C GLN A 103 28.60 -9.73 -9.22
N ARG A 104 27.91 -10.86 -9.43
CA ARG A 104 28.14 -12.06 -8.59
C ARG A 104 29.61 -12.43 -8.72
N VAL A 105 30.29 -12.45 -7.58
CA VAL A 105 31.67 -12.91 -7.45
C VAL A 105 31.68 -14.39 -7.82
N ASP A 106 32.67 -14.78 -8.62
CA ASP A 106 32.99 -16.15 -9.00
C ASP A 106 33.03 -17.07 -7.76
N ASP A 107 32.18 -18.11 -7.76
CA ASP A 107 32.02 -19.04 -6.63
C ASP A 107 33.30 -19.84 -6.36
N GLU A 108 34.24 -19.91 -7.32
CA GLU A 108 35.50 -20.64 -7.15
C GLU A 108 36.59 -19.84 -6.39
N ARG A 109 36.42 -18.52 -6.23
CA ARG A 109 37.35 -17.66 -5.47
C ARG A 109 36.65 -16.78 -4.43
N GLY A 110 35.55 -17.26 -3.85
CA GLY A 110 34.81 -16.56 -2.80
C GLY A 110 35.65 -16.26 -1.54
N MET A 111 35.50 -15.05 -0.99
CA MET A 111 36.05 -14.67 0.32
C MET A 111 35.44 -15.52 1.44
N ARG A 112 36.28 -16.16 2.24
CA ARG A 112 35.85 -16.85 3.47
C ARG A 112 35.56 -15.83 4.57
N ILE A 113 34.34 -15.86 5.10
CA ILE A 113 34.00 -15.15 6.33
C ILE A 113 34.72 -15.87 7.47
N ALA A 114 35.47 -15.14 8.29
CA ALA A 114 36.10 -15.72 9.47
C ALA A 114 35.01 -16.14 10.48
N GLU A 115 35.01 -17.40 10.89
CA GLU A 115 34.17 -17.87 11.99
C GLU A 115 34.67 -17.25 13.30
N LEU A 116 33.72 -16.76 14.10
CA LEU A 116 33.98 -16.27 15.44
C LEU A 116 33.98 -17.46 16.41
N ASP A 117 34.99 -17.54 17.28
CA ASP A 117 35.03 -18.58 18.31
C ASP A 117 33.77 -18.52 19.21
N PRO A 118 33.20 -19.67 19.59
CA PRO A 118 32.06 -19.69 20.50
C PRO A 118 32.46 -19.17 21.89
N PRO A 119 31.55 -18.49 22.61
CA PRO A 119 31.85 -17.91 23.91
C PRO A 119 32.21 -19.00 24.92
N ARG A 120 33.31 -18.79 25.66
CA ARG A 120 33.75 -19.72 26.71
C ARG A 120 32.74 -19.72 27.87
N PRO A 121 32.37 -20.89 28.42
CA PRO A 121 31.71 -20.96 29.71
C PRO A 121 32.73 -20.58 30.81
N GLY A 122 32.22 -19.97 31.88
CA GLY A 122 32.98 -19.26 32.93
C GLY A 122 33.97 -20.09 33.74
#